data_AF-A0A838ECQ3-F1
#
_entry.id   AF-A0A838ECQ3-F1
#
_cell.length_a   1.000
_cell.length_b   1.000
_cell.length_c   1.000
_cell.angle_alpha   90.00
_cell.angle_beta   90.00
_cell.angle_gamma   90.00
#
_symmetry.space_group_name_H-M   'P 1'
#
loop_
_entity.id
_entity.type
_entity.pdbx_description
1 polymer ?
#
loop_
_entity_poly.entity_id
_entity_poly.type
_entity_poly.pdbx_seq_one_letter_code
_entity_poly.pdbx_strand_id
1 'polypeptide(L)'
;MKRLKPKAKRCPCGSDHWTWCVVADVAHGGGKRRQTRRQGFSTREEADAALREILGSVDNGSYVVLSDQTLGEFLADRWLPAMRPPRLEATTWVEYRRKVANQVVPRLGHIKLQKLNPLHLNSLYADLLESGRMNGRGGLSAKTVREMHVILHKALGDAVRWGLLARNVALLADPPSHRMASAARQATMRTWTAEQLLAFLEHVRHDRLSAVWMLAASSGMRRSELGGVRWRDILFDAGRLAVRQRLASVDGKPQLSVPKSPRGRRTIDLDRRTLDALKLHREQQLEERAAWGGGWHDLDLVVTREDGHWIHPDWITELFRRHGRDAGLPHIRLHDLRHTHATLLLEAGANPKVVSERLGHHSVAFTLDTYAHVLPGMQAEAAQSFSDLVFGIVVEPVRTDEQNASAKTEAGTVPKTRTATTARRDESDPL
;
A
#
# COMPACT_ATOMS: atom_id res chain seq x y z
N MET A 1 -9.80 57.07 -8.14
CA MET A 1 -11.07 57.38 -8.82
C MET A 1 -10.84 58.35 -9.96
N LYS A 2 -10.85 57.92 -11.23
CA LYS A 2 -10.87 58.86 -12.37
C LYS A 2 -12.34 59.08 -12.76
N ARG A 3 -12.85 60.29 -12.51
CA ARG A 3 -14.10 60.79 -13.09
C ARG A 3 -13.92 60.84 -14.60
N LEU A 4 -14.48 59.89 -15.34
CA LEU A 4 -14.76 60.13 -16.75
C LEU A 4 -15.88 61.18 -16.77
N LYS A 5 -15.53 62.45 -17.05
CA LYS A 5 -16.53 63.48 -17.34
C LYS A 5 -17.41 62.94 -18.49
N PRO A 6 -18.74 63.07 -18.42
CA PRO A 6 -19.59 62.68 -19.54
C PRO A 6 -19.33 63.68 -20.68
N LYS A 7 -18.47 63.31 -21.64
CA LYS A 7 -18.61 63.85 -22.99
C LYS A 7 -19.85 63.16 -23.54
N ALA A 8 -20.97 63.88 -23.55
CA ALA A 8 -22.22 63.44 -24.14
C ALA A 8 -21.99 63.08 -25.61
N LYS A 9 -21.73 61.80 -25.89
CA LYS A 9 -22.06 61.16 -27.16
C LYS A 9 -23.13 60.14 -26.82
N ARG A 10 -24.36 60.40 -27.26
CA ARG A 10 -25.50 59.48 -27.12
C ARG A 10 -25.06 58.08 -27.53
N CYS A 11 -25.31 57.10 -26.66
CA CYS A 11 -25.09 55.69 -26.96
C CYS A 11 -26.03 55.29 -28.12
N PRO A 12 -25.57 54.53 -29.13
CA PRO A 12 -26.39 54.16 -30.29
C PRO A 12 -27.63 53.31 -29.96
N CYS A 13 -27.78 52.80 -28.73
CA CYS A 13 -28.84 51.88 -28.33
C CYS A 13 -30.03 52.53 -27.61
N GLY A 14 -30.06 53.85 -27.42
CA GLY A 14 -31.25 54.57 -26.91
C GLY A 14 -31.64 54.31 -25.44
N SER A 15 -30.78 53.74 -24.61
CA SER A 15 -31.06 53.52 -23.18
C SER A 15 -30.54 54.66 -22.29
N ASP A 16 -31.39 55.18 -21.40
CA ASP A 16 -31.08 56.24 -20.41
C ASP A 16 -30.42 55.70 -19.12
N HIS A 17 -29.98 54.44 -19.13
CA HIS A 17 -29.44 53.78 -17.94
C HIS A 17 -27.91 53.82 -17.94
N TRP A 18 -27.34 54.61 -17.02
CA TRP A 18 -25.93 54.63 -16.71
C TRP A 18 -25.64 53.61 -15.62
N THR A 19 -24.60 52.79 -15.79
CA THR A 19 -24.17 51.80 -14.81
C THR A 19 -22.78 52.15 -14.29
N TRP A 20 -22.52 51.82 -13.02
CA TRP A 20 -21.21 51.95 -12.43
C TRP A 20 -20.32 50.78 -12.84
N CYS A 21 -19.03 51.04 -12.98
CA CYS A 21 -18.01 50.02 -13.18
C CYS A 21 -16.82 50.26 -12.26
N VAL A 22 -16.20 49.17 -11.83
CA VAL A 22 -14.98 49.19 -11.03
C VAL A 22 -13.86 48.53 -11.81
N VAL A 23 -12.70 49.17 -11.75
CA VAL A 23 -11.44 48.64 -12.29
C VAL A 23 -10.48 48.57 -11.13
N ALA A 24 -9.99 47.36 -10.83
CA ALA A 24 -9.02 47.11 -9.78
C ALA A 24 -7.76 46.51 -10.39
N ASP A 25 -6.60 46.94 -9.90
CA ASP A 25 -5.32 46.32 -10.22
C ASP A 25 -5.18 45.05 -9.40
N VAL A 26 -4.92 43.92 -10.05
CA VAL A 26 -5.03 42.57 -9.45
C VAL A 26 -3.78 41.71 -9.64
N ALA A 27 -2.63 42.31 -10.01
CA ALA A 27 -1.39 41.55 -10.16
C ALA A 27 -0.23 42.04 -9.27
N HIS A 28 0.41 41.04 -8.65
CA HIS A 28 1.86 40.90 -8.56
C HIS A 28 2.25 39.53 -9.14
N GLY A 29 2.90 39.52 -10.31
CA GLY A 29 3.39 38.29 -10.96
C GLY A 29 3.83 38.53 -12.41
N GLY A 30 5.14 38.59 -12.65
CA GLY A 30 5.74 38.72 -13.99
C GLY A 30 5.93 40.15 -14.52
N GLY A 31 5.92 41.18 -13.67
CA GLY A 31 6.28 42.56 -14.03
C GLY A 31 5.27 43.34 -14.89
N LYS A 32 4.14 42.74 -15.31
CA LYS A 32 3.09 43.43 -16.08
C LYS A 32 1.85 43.67 -15.21
N ARG A 33 1.38 44.92 -15.17
CA ARG A 33 0.11 45.34 -14.53
C ARG A 33 -1.07 44.58 -15.15
N ARG A 34 -1.88 43.90 -14.34
CA ARG A 34 -3.15 43.30 -14.76
C ARG A 34 -4.31 43.96 -14.03
N GLN A 35 -5.38 44.24 -14.76
CA GLN A 35 -6.60 44.86 -14.25
C GLN A 35 -7.77 43.90 -14.41
N THR A 36 -8.65 43.89 -13.41
CA THR A 36 -10.00 43.32 -13.54
C THR A 36 -11.02 44.43 -13.64
N ARG A 37 -12.06 44.22 -14.44
CA ARG A 37 -13.20 45.14 -14.57
C ARG A 37 -14.49 44.40 -14.21
N ARG A 38 -15.24 44.93 -13.26
CA ARG A 38 -16.65 44.55 -13.02
C ARG A 38 -17.54 45.74 -13.40
N GLN A 39 -18.68 45.48 -14.03
CA GLN A 39 -19.60 46.50 -14.53
C GLN A 39 -21.06 46.06 -14.31
N GLY A 40 -22.00 47.00 -14.41
CA GLY A 40 -23.43 46.72 -14.27
C GLY A 40 -24.00 47.01 -12.88
N PHE A 41 -23.28 47.74 -12.03
CA PHE A 41 -23.80 48.15 -10.73
C PHE A 41 -24.78 49.32 -10.90
N SER A 42 -25.89 49.26 -10.17
CA SER A 42 -26.95 50.26 -10.24
C SER A 42 -26.60 51.49 -9.40
N THR A 43 -25.83 51.32 -8.33
CA THR A 43 -25.40 52.39 -7.43
C THR A 43 -23.88 52.45 -7.25
N ARG A 44 -23.40 53.61 -6.79
CA ARG A 44 -21.98 53.81 -6.42
C ARG A 44 -21.58 52.94 -5.22
N GLU A 45 -22.48 52.76 -4.26
CA GLU A 45 -22.21 51.98 -3.05
C GLU A 45 -21.99 50.50 -3.36
N GLU A 46 -22.80 49.94 -4.28
CA GLU A 46 -22.61 48.58 -4.81
C GLU A 46 -21.25 48.42 -5.49
N ALA A 47 -20.87 49.41 -6.30
CA ALA A 47 -19.56 49.43 -6.95
C ALA A 47 -18.41 49.53 -5.92
N ASP A 48 -18.49 50.43 -4.94
CA ASP A 48 -17.46 50.60 -3.90
C ASP A 48 -17.36 49.36 -2.99
N ALA A 49 -18.47 48.66 -2.72
CA ALA A 49 -18.47 47.38 -2.02
C ALA A 49 -17.77 46.27 -2.82
N ALA A 50 -18.07 46.17 -4.12
CA ALA A 50 -17.40 45.22 -5.02
C ALA A 50 -15.90 45.52 -5.17
N LEU A 51 -15.51 46.80 -5.18
CA LEU A 51 -14.09 47.19 -5.20
C LEU A 51 -13.39 46.78 -3.90
N ARG A 52 -14.00 47.02 -2.74
CA ARG A 52 -13.46 46.59 -1.44
C ARG A 52 -13.32 45.07 -1.34
N GLU A 53 -14.29 44.31 -1.86
CA GLU A 53 -14.21 42.85 -1.95
C GLU A 53 -13.02 42.40 -2.81
N ILE A 54 -12.83 43.02 -3.98
CA ILE A 54 -11.70 42.72 -4.86
C ILE A 54 -10.37 43.07 -4.19
N LEU A 55 -10.23 44.26 -3.60
CA LEU A 55 -9.00 44.66 -2.92
C LEU A 55 -8.71 43.78 -1.71
N GLY A 56 -9.70 43.48 -0.88
CA GLY A 56 -9.52 42.59 0.27
C GLY A 56 -9.12 41.17 -0.11
N SER A 57 -9.63 40.65 -1.24
CA SER A 57 -9.19 39.35 -1.77
C SER A 57 -7.78 39.41 -2.39
N VAL A 58 -7.37 40.54 -2.95
CA VAL A 58 -5.98 40.73 -3.42
C VAL A 58 -5.02 40.78 -2.23
N ASP A 59 -5.37 41.57 -1.20
CA ASP A 59 -4.53 41.78 -0.01
C ASP A 59 -4.31 40.50 0.79
N ASN A 60 -5.34 39.65 0.91
CA ASN A 60 -5.23 38.36 1.58
C ASN A 60 -4.76 37.21 0.67
N GLY A 61 -4.40 37.51 -0.59
CA GLY A 61 -3.88 36.55 -1.56
C GLY A 61 -4.90 35.53 -2.08
N SER A 62 -6.20 35.71 -1.82
CA SER A 62 -7.27 34.81 -2.29
C SER A 62 -7.90 35.22 -3.62
N TYR A 63 -7.47 36.35 -4.21
CA TYR A 63 -8.01 36.84 -5.46
C TYR A 63 -7.72 35.89 -6.61
N VAL A 64 -8.78 35.48 -7.30
CA VAL A 64 -8.73 34.64 -8.48
C VAL A 64 -9.46 35.33 -9.63
N VAL A 65 -8.80 35.38 -10.78
CA VAL A 65 -9.38 35.95 -12.01
C VAL A 65 -10.54 35.08 -12.46
N LEU A 66 -11.67 35.72 -12.80
CA LEU A 66 -12.83 35.00 -13.33
C LEU A 66 -12.44 34.21 -14.59
N SER A 67 -12.83 32.94 -14.62
CA SER A 67 -12.58 32.04 -15.73
C SER A 67 -13.84 31.26 -16.07
N ASP A 68 -14.11 31.13 -17.36
CA ASP A 68 -15.18 30.27 -17.87
C ASP A 68 -14.75 28.80 -18.01
N GLN A 69 -13.51 28.48 -17.63
CA GLN A 69 -12.99 27.11 -17.69
C GLN A 69 -13.87 26.14 -16.90
N THR A 70 -14.25 25.04 -17.53
CA THR A 70 -15.04 23.98 -16.91
C THR A 70 -14.17 23.04 -16.08
N LEU A 71 -14.79 22.29 -15.16
CA LEU A 71 -14.09 21.25 -14.40
C LEU A 71 -13.54 20.17 -15.34
N GLY A 72 -14.27 19.83 -16.39
CA GLY A 72 -13.84 18.86 -17.40
C GLY A 72 -12.56 19.30 -18.10
N GLU A 73 -12.53 20.51 -18.63
CA GLU A 73 -11.34 21.11 -19.27
C GLU A 73 -10.16 21.20 -18.30
N PHE A 74 -10.42 21.64 -17.06
CA PHE A 74 -9.37 21.70 -16.04
C PHE A 74 -8.76 20.32 -15.78
N LEU A 75 -9.58 19.29 -15.57
CA LEU A 75 -9.11 17.95 -15.25
C LEU A 75 -8.42 17.28 -16.45
N ALA A 76 -9.05 17.31 -17.63
CA ALA A 76 -8.60 16.61 -18.82
C ALA A 76 -7.41 17.29 -19.52
N ASP A 77 -7.44 18.62 -19.64
CA ASP A 77 -6.52 19.35 -20.52
C ASP A 77 -5.38 20.02 -19.75
N ARG A 78 -5.52 20.22 -18.43
CA ARG A 78 -4.51 20.89 -17.60
C ARG A 78 -3.96 19.99 -16.51
N TRP A 79 -4.82 19.48 -15.63
CA TRP A 79 -4.38 18.80 -14.43
C TRP A 79 -3.81 17.41 -14.72
N LEU A 80 -4.54 16.54 -15.43
CA LEU A 80 -4.06 15.20 -15.77
C LEU A 80 -2.75 15.24 -16.60
N PRO A 81 -2.59 16.10 -17.62
CA PRO A 81 -1.31 16.25 -18.33
C PRO A 81 -0.16 16.66 -17.42
N ALA A 82 -0.40 17.60 -16.49
CA ALA A 82 0.60 18.04 -15.50
C ALA A 82 0.92 17.00 -14.41
N MET A 83 0.13 15.92 -14.32
CA MET A 83 0.34 14.79 -13.42
C MET A 83 1.00 13.58 -14.10
N ARG A 84 1.34 13.66 -15.39
CA ARG A 84 2.03 12.56 -16.10
C ARG A 84 3.33 12.15 -15.40
N PRO A 85 3.83 10.92 -15.63
CA PRO A 85 5.17 10.53 -15.19
C PRO A 85 6.22 11.58 -15.58
N PRO A 86 7.19 11.90 -14.70
CA PRO A 86 7.53 11.18 -13.47
C PRO A 86 6.74 11.61 -12.22
N ARG A 87 5.77 12.53 -12.33
CA ARG A 87 5.10 13.12 -11.17
C ARG A 87 4.16 12.14 -10.45
N LEU A 88 3.39 11.38 -11.22
CA LEU A 88 2.70 10.18 -10.74
C LEU A 88 3.30 8.95 -11.42
N GLU A 89 3.22 7.83 -10.72
CA GLU A 89 3.58 6.55 -11.32
C GLU A 89 2.55 6.16 -12.41
N ALA A 90 3.01 5.48 -13.46
CA ALA A 90 2.24 5.26 -14.67
C ALA A 90 0.89 4.56 -14.42
N THR A 91 0.84 3.54 -13.55
CA THR A 91 -0.43 2.87 -13.20
C THR A 91 -1.39 3.83 -12.51
N THR A 92 -0.87 4.67 -11.61
CA THR A 92 -1.69 5.66 -10.88
C THR A 92 -2.23 6.74 -11.84
N TRP A 93 -1.41 7.21 -12.79
CA TRP A 93 -1.86 8.19 -13.77
C TRP A 93 -2.95 7.62 -14.70
N VAL A 94 -2.77 6.39 -15.20
CA VAL A 94 -3.78 5.68 -16.00
C VAL A 94 -5.08 5.51 -15.21
N GLU A 95 -4.98 5.14 -13.94
CA GLU A 95 -6.14 4.97 -13.07
C GLU A 95 -6.87 6.29 -12.85
N TYR A 96 -6.14 7.39 -12.60
CA TYR A 96 -6.70 8.73 -12.45
C TYR A 96 -7.42 9.15 -13.73
N ARG A 97 -6.77 9.01 -14.89
CA ARG A 97 -7.35 9.33 -16.20
C ARG A 97 -8.67 8.58 -16.41
N ARG A 98 -8.67 7.26 -16.20
CA ARG A 98 -9.86 6.41 -16.37
C ARG A 98 -10.99 6.83 -15.43
N LYS A 99 -10.67 7.06 -14.15
CA LYS A 99 -11.64 7.44 -13.13
C LYS A 99 -12.25 8.82 -13.42
N VAL A 100 -11.44 9.80 -13.79
CA VAL A 100 -11.89 11.14 -14.18
C VAL A 100 -12.78 11.06 -15.42
N ALA A 101 -12.31 10.43 -16.50
CA ALA A 101 -13.03 10.35 -17.77
C ALA A 101 -14.37 9.62 -17.65
N ASN A 102 -14.41 8.53 -16.88
CA ASN A 102 -15.59 7.67 -16.83
C ASN A 102 -16.58 8.09 -15.72
N GLN A 103 -16.11 8.66 -14.60
CA GLN A 103 -16.97 8.91 -13.44
C GLN A 103 -17.24 10.40 -13.19
N VAL A 104 -16.23 11.25 -13.34
CA VAL A 104 -16.31 12.67 -12.98
C VAL A 104 -16.80 13.51 -14.15
N VAL A 105 -16.12 13.44 -15.29
CA VAL A 105 -16.41 14.29 -16.46
C VAL A 105 -17.87 14.15 -16.94
N PRO A 106 -18.47 12.96 -17.03
CA PRO A 106 -19.85 12.82 -17.49
C PRO A 106 -20.89 13.50 -16.58
N ARG A 107 -20.58 13.66 -15.30
CA ARG A 107 -21.52 14.16 -14.28
C ARG A 107 -21.28 15.62 -13.91
N LEU A 108 -20.01 16.00 -13.70
CA LEU A 108 -19.64 17.34 -13.23
C LEU A 108 -18.77 18.12 -14.24
N GLY A 109 -18.38 17.50 -15.36
CA GLY A 109 -17.42 18.10 -16.29
C GLY A 109 -17.88 19.42 -16.90
N HIS A 110 -19.18 19.60 -17.11
CA HIS A 110 -19.79 20.80 -17.68
C HIS A 110 -19.86 21.99 -16.69
N ILE A 111 -19.67 21.74 -15.39
CA ILE A 111 -19.74 22.79 -14.37
C ILE A 111 -18.48 23.65 -14.42
N LYS A 112 -18.64 24.98 -14.42
CA LYS A 112 -17.50 25.91 -14.33
C LYS A 112 -16.68 25.63 -13.07
N LEU A 113 -15.35 25.59 -13.18
CA LEU A 113 -14.44 25.23 -12.08
C LEU A 113 -14.70 26.12 -10.83
N GLN A 114 -14.87 27.43 -11.04
CA GLN A 114 -15.13 28.40 -9.96
C GLN A 114 -16.57 28.38 -9.42
N LYS A 115 -17.49 27.65 -10.06
CA LYS A 115 -18.87 27.44 -9.61
C LYS A 115 -19.09 26.07 -8.96
N LEU A 116 -18.07 25.22 -8.94
CA LEU A 116 -18.12 23.95 -8.22
C LEU A 116 -18.31 24.22 -6.72
N ASN A 117 -19.25 23.52 -6.10
CA ASN A 117 -19.56 23.63 -4.68
C ASN A 117 -19.59 22.22 -4.02
N PRO A 118 -19.66 22.14 -2.69
CA PRO A 118 -19.67 20.85 -1.99
C PRO A 118 -20.88 19.98 -2.31
N LEU A 119 -22.07 20.58 -2.54
CA LEU A 119 -23.28 19.83 -2.89
C LEU A 119 -23.12 19.09 -4.23
N HIS A 120 -22.45 19.68 -5.22
CA HIS A 120 -22.13 18.97 -6.47
C HIS A 120 -21.27 17.72 -6.23
N LEU A 121 -20.33 17.79 -5.29
CA LEU A 121 -19.48 16.64 -4.94
C LEU A 121 -20.29 15.58 -4.18
N ASN A 122 -21.16 16.00 -3.26
CA ASN A 122 -22.02 15.09 -2.50
C ASN A 122 -23.02 14.37 -3.42
N SER A 123 -23.64 15.08 -4.37
CA SER A 123 -24.49 14.49 -5.41
C SER A 123 -23.72 13.48 -6.25
N LEU A 124 -22.50 13.83 -6.71
CA LEU A 124 -21.65 12.88 -7.41
C LEU A 124 -21.41 11.61 -6.58
N TYR A 125 -21.14 11.72 -5.27
CA TYR A 125 -20.88 10.56 -4.43
C TYR A 125 -22.13 9.69 -4.26
N ALA A 126 -23.30 10.29 -4.06
CA ALA A 126 -24.57 9.59 -4.00
C ALA A 126 -24.86 8.83 -5.32
N ASP A 127 -24.75 9.52 -6.45
CA ASP A 127 -24.96 8.92 -7.78
C ASP A 127 -24.02 7.74 -8.03
N LEU A 128 -22.75 7.88 -7.62
CA LEU A 128 -21.77 6.81 -7.80
C LEU A 128 -22.06 5.61 -6.90
N LEU A 129 -22.58 5.82 -5.69
CA LEU A 129 -23.01 4.76 -4.78
C LEU A 129 -24.29 4.04 -5.24
N GLU A 130 -25.13 4.70 -6.03
CA GLU A 130 -26.39 4.13 -6.51
C GLU A 130 -26.24 3.47 -7.89
N SER A 131 -25.58 4.16 -8.83
CA SER A 131 -25.56 3.81 -10.26
C SER A 131 -24.19 3.98 -10.94
N GLY A 132 -23.10 4.11 -10.18
CA GLY A 132 -21.78 4.42 -10.73
C GLY A 132 -21.09 3.31 -11.55
N ARG A 133 -21.64 2.08 -11.63
CA ARG A 133 -21.02 1.01 -12.43
C ARG A 133 -21.27 1.20 -13.92
N MET A 134 -20.22 1.01 -14.71
CA MET A 134 -20.24 1.16 -16.18
C MET A 134 -21.16 0.18 -16.89
N ASN A 135 -21.48 -0.96 -16.27
CA ASN A 135 -22.39 -1.95 -16.83
C ASN A 135 -23.87 -1.63 -16.56
N GLY A 136 -24.17 -0.47 -15.96
CA GLY A 136 -25.52 -0.03 -15.60
C GLY A 136 -26.13 -0.79 -14.42
N ARG A 137 -25.42 -1.75 -13.82
CA ARG A 137 -25.98 -2.63 -12.78
C ARG A 137 -25.48 -2.24 -11.39
N GLY A 138 -26.06 -1.18 -10.85
CA GLY A 138 -25.92 -0.73 -9.48
C GLY A 138 -24.68 0.14 -9.20
N GLY A 139 -24.43 0.33 -7.92
CA GLY A 139 -23.44 1.28 -7.41
C GLY A 139 -21.99 0.81 -7.33
N LEU A 140 -21.07 1.78 -7.27
CA LEU A 140 -19.69 1.56 -6.88
C LEU A 140 -19.56 1.32 -5.38
N SER A 141 -18.50 0.64 -4.98
CA SER A 141 -18.20 0.47 -3.56
C SER A 141 -17.86 1.81 -2.89
N ALA A 142 -18.16 1.96 -1.60
CA ALA A 142 -17.78 3.12 -0.80
C ALA A 142 -16.28 3.45 -0.89
N LYS A 143 -15.42 2.43 -0.97
CA LYS A 143 -13.99 2.58 -1.20
C LYS A 143 -13.69 3.28 -2.53
N THR A 144 -14.30 2.82 -3.63
CA THR A 144 -14.09 3.40 -4.96
C THR A 144 -14.56 4.85 -5.02
N VAL A 145 -15.71 5.17 -4.40
CA VAL A 145 -16.22 6.54 -4.32
C VAL A 145 -15.28 7.43 -3.49
N ARG A 146 -14.76 6.92 -2.37
CA ARG A 146 -13.77 7.65 -1.57
C ARG A 146 -12.46 7.88 -2.33
N GLU A 147 -12.03 6.94 -3.17
CA GLU A 147 -10.89 7.16 -4.07
C GLU A 147 -11.16 8.27 -5.09
N MET A 148 -12.40 8.44 -5.58
CA MET A 148 -12.77 9.60 -6.42
C MET A 148 -12.58 10.91 -5.64
N HIS A 149 -13.06 10.94 -4.40
CA HIS A 149 -12.91 12.10 -3.54
C HIS A 149 -11.43 12.46 -3.34
N VAL A 150 -10.55 11.48 -3.10
CA VAL A 150 -9.10 11.74 -2.96
C VAL A 150 -8.50 12.37 -4.22
N ILE A 151 -8.91 11.89 -5.41
CA ILE A 151 -8.46 12.45 -6.69
C ILE A 151 -8.93 13.90 -6.85
N LEU A 152 -10.22 14.16 -6.60
CA LEU A 152 -10.81 15.50 -6.71
C LEU A 152 -10.23 16.46 -5.67
N HIS A 153 -10.06 16.02 -4.44
CA HIS A 153 -9.43 16.79 -3.38
C HIS A 153 -8.01 17.21 -3.77
N LYS A 154 -7.21 16.29 -4.34
CA LYS A 154 -5.88 16.61 -4.86
C LYS A 154 -5.96 17.60 -6.03
N ALA A 155 -6.83 17.36 -7.01
CA ALA A 155 -6.95 18.20 -8.19
C ALA A 155 -7.36 19.64 -7.86
N LEU A 156 -8.36 19.80 -6.98
CA LEU A 156 -8.81 21.11 -6.53
C LEU A 156 -7.79 21.79 -5.60
N GLY A 157 -7.06 21.01 -4.78
CA GLY A 157 -5.93 21.53 -4.03
C GLY A 157 -4.80 22.03 -4.92
N ASP A 158 -4.52 21.35 -6.04
CA ASP A 158 -3.56 21.80 -7.05
C ASP A 158 -4.07 23.06 -7.77
N ALA A 159 -5.37 23.14 -8.07
CA ALA A 159 -6.00 24.34 -8.65
C ALA A 159 -5.86 25.57 -7.74
N VAL A 160 -5.99 25.40 -6.42
CA VAL A 160 -5.71 26.48 -5.45
C VAL A 160 -4.25 26.91 -5.51
N ARG A 161 -3.31 25.95 -5.49
CA ARG A 161 -1.87 26.27 -5.60
C ARG A 161 -1.49 26.91 -6.93
N TRP A 162 -2.27 26.70 -7.99
CA TRP A 162 -2.09 27.32 -9.30
C TRP A 162 -2.83 28.66 -9.44
N GLY A 163 -3.49 29.14 -8.39
CA GLY A 163 -4.24 30.40 -8.42
C GLY A 163 -5.51 30.36 -9.27
N LEU A 164 -6.04 29.16 -9.56
CA LEU A 164 -7.29 28.97 -10.32
C LEU A 164 -8.53 28.92 -9.42
N LEU A 165 -8.34 28.67 -8.11
CA LEU A 165 -9.39 28.61 -7.10
C LEU A 165 -8.91 29.30 -5.81
N ALA A 166 -9.81 30.00 -5.15
CA ALA A 166 -9.52 30.64 -3.86
C ALA A 166 -9.52 29.61 -2.71
N ARG A 167 -10.32 28.54 -2.83
CA ARG A 167 -10.44 27.48 -1.83
C ARG A 167 -10.72 26.13 -2.46
N ASN A 168 -10.36 25.07 -1.76
CA ASN A 168 -10.67 23.70 -2.15
C ASN A 168 -12.04 23.28 -1.60
N VAL A 169 -13.07 23.24 -2.45
CA VAL A 169 -14.43 22.87 -2.03
C VAL A 169 -14.58 21.40 -1.62
N ALA A 170 -13.64 20.52 -1.97
CA ALA A 170 -13.66 19.14 -1.50
C ALA A 170 -13.41 19.00 0.01
N LEU A 171 -12.83 20.02 0.66
CA LEU A 171 -12.68 20.03 2.13
C LEU A 171 -14.02 20.08 2.88
N LEU A 172 -15.08 20.51 2.19
CA LEU A 172 -16.42 20.71 2.77
C LEU A 172 -17.42 19.66 2.24
N ALA A 173 -16.95 18.65 1.52
CA ALA A 173 -17.77 17.58 0.98
C ALA A 173 -17.76 16.36 1.92
N ASP A 174 -18.76 15.50 1.78
CA ASP A 174 -19.05 14.37 2.65
C ASP A 174 -18.85 13.02 1.91
N PRO A 175 -17.59 12.61 1.63
CA PRO A 175 -17.33 11.31 1.03
C PRO A 175 -17.67 10.17 2.00
N PRO A 176 -17.92 8.94 1.49
CA PRO A 176 -18.19 7.77 2.35
C PRO A 176 -17.10 7.60 3.42
N SER A 177 -17.51 7.29 4.65
CA SER A 177 -16.58 7.23 5.78
C SER A 177 -15.52 6.13 5.61
N HIS A 178 -14.35 6.31 6.26
CA HIS A 178 -13.31 5.28 6.27
C HIS A 178 -13.81 3.95 6.84
N ARG A 179 -14.67 3.99 7.87
CA ARG A 179 -15.25 2.79 8.51
C ARG A 179 -16.12 1.99 7.54
N MET A 180 -16.97 2.68 6.76
CA MET A 180 -17.79 2.02 5.74
C MET A 180 -16.92 1.37 4.66
N ALA A 181 -15.86 2.05 4.23
CA ALA A 181 -14.92 1.51 3.24
C ALA A 181 -14.09 0.33 3.77
N SER A 182 -13.75 0.30 5.07
CA SER A 182 -12.96 -0.77 5.69
C SER A 182 -13.81 -2.00 6.05
N ALA A 183 -15.03 -1.82 6.53
CA ALA A 183 -15.94 -2.92 6.88
C ALA A 183 -16.23 -3.83 5.67
N ALA A 184 -16.48 -3.22 4.49
CA ALA A 184 -16.67 -3.96 3.25
C ALA A 184 -15.42 -4.77 2.83
N ARG A 185 -14.21 -4.31 3.20
CA ARG A 185 -12.96 -5.04 2.94
C ARG A 185 -12.82 -6.26 3.85
N GLN A 186 -13.08 -6.10 5.15
CA GLN A 186 -12.95 -7.20 6.12
C GLN A 186 -13.95 -8.33 5.83
N ALA A 187 -15.19 -7.99 5.46
CA ALA A 187 -16.22 -8.99 5.12
C ALA A 187 -15.90 -9.84 3.87
N THR A 188 -14.89 -9.47 3.06
CA THR A 188 -14.54 -10.16 1.81
C THR A 188 -13.16 -10.84 1.82
N MET A 189 -12.39 -10.73 2.91
CA MET A 189 -11.14 -11.47 3.03
C MET A 189 -11.46 -12.93 3.32
N ARG A 190 -11.13 -13.81 2.37
CA ARG A 190 -11.27 -15.26 2.49
C ARG A 190 -9.90 -15.89 2.37
N THR A 191 -9.55 -16.78 3.28
CA THR A 191 -8.30 -17.54 3.26
C THR A 191 -8.63 -19.02 3.10
N TRP A 192 -7.77 -19.74 2.39
CA TRP A 192 -7.72 -21.20 2.47
C TRP A 192 -7.11 -21.67 3.79
N THR A 193 -7.53 -22.85 4.25
CA THR A 193 -6.87 -23.62 5.31
C THR A 193 -5.58 -24.28 4.79
N ALA A 194 -4.79 -24.88 5.68
CA ALA A 194 -3.58 -25.61 5.29
C ALA A 194 -3.89 -26.77 4.34
N GLU A 195 -4.96 -27.52 4.60
CA GLU A 195 -5.40 -28.66 3.80
C GLU A 195 -5.87 -28.22 2.41
N GLN A 196 -6.60 -27.11 2.33
CA GLN A 196 -7.05 -26.54 1.06
C GLN A 196 -5.88 -26.02 0.22
N LEU A 197 -4.89 -25.37 0.87
CA LEU A 197 -3.67 -24.95 0.19
C LEU A 197 -2.86 -26.14 -0.31
N LEU A 198 -2.76 -27.21 0.48
CA LEU A 198 -2.08 -28.45 0.06
C LEU A 198 -2.81 -29.10 -1.12
N ALA A 199 -4.14 -29.19 -1.08
CA ALA A 199 -4.94 -29.72 -2.19
C ALA A 199 -4.75 -28.91 -3.47
N PHE A 200 -4.63 -27.59 -3.39
CA PHE A 200 -4.28 -26.74 -4.52
C PHE A 200 -2.89 -27.10 -5.09
N LEU A 201 -1.88 -27.20 -4.22
CA LEU A 201 -0.51 -27.50 -4.63
C LEU A 201 -0.38 -28.90 -5.25
N GLU A 202 -1.11 -29.89 -4.74
CA GLU A 202 -1.16 -31.23 -5.32
C GLU A 202 -1.85 -31.23 -6.69
N HIS A 203 -2.95 -30.48 -6.84
CA HIS A 203 -3.63 -30.33 -8.14
C HIS A 203 -2.72 -29.73 -9.22
N VAL A 204 -1.92 -28.71 -8.87
CA VAL A 204 -1.02 -28.04 -9.82
C VAL A 204 0.36 -28.69 -9.93
N ARG A 205 0.61 -29.86 -9.32
CA ARG A 205 1.94 -30.48 -9.27
C ARG A 205 2.55 -30.78 -10.65
N HIS A 206 1.70 -31.01 -11.65
CA HIS A 206 2.08 -31.28 -13.03
C HIS A 206 1.86 -30.09 -13.97
N ASP A 207 1.39 -28.95 -13.44
CA ASP A 207 1.28 -27.72 -14.20
C ASP A 207 2.69 -27.18 -14.53
N ARG A 208 2.85 -26.57 -15.71
CA ARG A 208 4.12 -25.94 -16.11
C ARG A 208 4.58 -24.87 -15.10
N LEU A 209 3.65 -24.21 -14.42
CA LEU A 209 3.94 -23.18 -13.42
C LEU A 209 3.84 -23.71 -11.97
N SER A 210 3.92 -25.03 -11.74
CA SER A 210 3.85 -25.65 -10.40
C SER A 210 4.77 -24.99 -9.36
N ALA A 211 6.04 -24.75 -9.73
CA ALA A 211 7.01 -24.08 -8.86
C ALA A 211 6.65 -22.60 -8.58
N VAL A 212 5.99 -21.93 -9.53
CA VAL A 212 5.50 -20.55 -9.34
C VAL A 212 4.34 -20.51 -8.35
N TRP A 213 3.44 -21.49 -8.40
CA TRP A 213 2.36 -21.63 -7.43
C TRP A 213 2.88 -21.94 -6.02
N MET A 214 3.87 -22.83 -5.93
CA MET A 214 4.56 -23.12 -4.67
C MET A 214 5.24 -21.87 -4.11
N LEU A 215 5.98 -21.13 -4.94
CA LEU A 215 6.59 -19.86 -4.53
C LEU A 215 5.55 -18.84 -4.09
N ALA A 216 4.44 -18.70 -4.80
CA ALA A 216 3.36 -17.77 -4.43
C ALA A 216 2.78 -18.11 -3.05
N ALA A 217 2.56 -19.41 -2.80
CA ALA A 217 2.04 -19.93 -1.55
C ALA A 217 3.01 -19.77 -0.38
N SER A 218 4.31 -20.04 -0.56
CA SER A 218 5.30 -20.04 0.52
C SER A 218 5.90 -18.67 0.82
N SER A 219 5.83 -17.72 -0.11
CA SER A 219 6.44 -16.38 0.04
C SER A 219 5.45 -15.27 0.42
N GLY A 220 4.14 -15.45 0.16
CA GLY A 220 3.14 -14.40 0.35
C GLY A 220 3.38 -13.16 -0.52
N MET A 221 4.08 -13.29 -1.65
CA MET A 221 4.39 -12.18 -2.55
C MET A 221 3.14 -11.63 -3.25
N ARG A 222 3.16 -10.33 -3.58
CA ARG A 222 2.10 -9.75 -4.41
C ARG A 222 2.24 -10.28 -5.84
N ARG A 223 1.12 -10.44 -6.56
CA ARG A 223 1.10 -10.84 -7.98
C ARG A 223 2.15 -10.15 -8.85
N SER A 224 2.26 -8.83 -8.75
CA SER A 224 3.24 -8.06 -9.53
C SER A 224 4.68 -8.36 -9.12
N GLU A 225 4.93 -8.63 -7.84
CA GLU A 225 6.26 -9.03 -7.35
C GLU A 225 6.59 -10.43 -7.89
N LEU A 226 5.65 -11.38 -7.80
CA LEU A 226 5.79 -12.75 -8.33
C LEU A 226 6.12 -12.76 -9.82
N GLY A 227 5.35 -12.04 -10.64
CA GLY A 227 5.60 -11.94 -12.08
C GLY A 227 6.88 -11.16 -12.45
N GLY A 228 7.52 -10.49 -11.49
CA GLY A 228 8.77 -9.77 -11.67
C GLY A 228 10.00 -10.50 -11.13
N VAL A 229 9.87 -11.69 -10.53
CA VAL A 229 11.01 -12.41 -9.94
C VAL A 229 12.01 -12.78 -11.03
N ARG A 230 13.30 -12.51 -10.76
CA ARG A 230 14.40 -12.94 -11.62
C ARG A 230 15.18 -14.08 -11.02
N TRP A 231 15.79 -14.91 -11.86
CA TRP A 231 16.68 -15.98 -11.38
C TRP A 231 17.87 -15.42 -10.61
N ARG A 232 18.47 -14.31 -11.07
CA ARG A 232 19.58 -13.64 -10.35
C ARG A 232 19.23 -13.13 -8.95
N ASP A 233 17.93 -12.97 -8.65
CA ASP A 233 17.46 -12.47 -7.36
C ASP A 233 17.21 -13.63 -6.36
N ILE A 234 17.33 -14.89 -6.79
CA ILE A 234 17.25 -16.09 -5.94
C ILE A 234 18.66 -16.56 -5.58
N LEU A 235 18.98 -16.49 -4.30
CA LEU A 235 20.22 -16.99 -3.71
C LEU A 235 19.97 -18.42 -3.20
N PHE A 236 20.19 -19.41 -4.06
CA PHE A 236 19.90 -20.82 -3.74
C PHE A 236 20.70 -21.34 -2.54
N ASP A 237 21.99 -20.98 -2.43
CA ASP A 237 22.85 -21.45 -1.33
C ASP A 237 22.44 -20.88 0.02
N ALA A 238 21.98 -19.62 0.02
CA ALA A 238 21.49 -18.94 1.22
C ALA A 238 20.00 -19.21 1.49
N GLY A 239 19.30 -19.90 0.59
CA GLY A 239 17.85 -20.12 0.67
C GLY A 239 17.02 -18.84 0.70
N ARG A 240 17.40 -17.81 -0.08
CA ARG A 240 16.81 -16.46 0.00
C ARG A 240 16.37 -15.92 -1.35
N LEU A 241 15.25 -15.20 -1.36
CA LEU A 241 14.77 -14.45 -2.52
C LEU A 241 14.73 -12.94 -2.21
N ALA A 242 15.41 -12.14 -3.03
CA ALA A 242 15.37 -10.68 -2.94
C ALA A 242 14.27 -10.09 -3.85
N VAL A 243 13.26 -9.45 -3.26
CA VAL A 243 12.20 -8.78 -4.04
C VAL A 243 12.71 -7.44 -4.57
N ARG A 244 13.21 -7.40 -5.81
CA ARG A 244 13.85 -6.18 -6.38
C ARG A 244 13.00 -5.42 -7.40
N GLN A 245 12.08 -6.09 -8.07
CA GLN A 245 11.24 -5.50 -9.12
C GLN A 245 9.82 -6.07 -9.11
N ARG A 246 8.94 -5.45 -9.89
CA ARG A 246 7.56 -5.87 -10.08
C ARG A 246 7.16 -5.74 -11.56
N LEU A 247 6.36 -6.68 -12.05
CA LEU A 247 5.69 -6.62 -13.34
C LEU A 247 4.27 -6.05 -13.15
N ALA A 248 4.08 -4.79 -13.55
CA ALA A 248 2.78 -4.11 -13.51
C ALA A 248 2.11 -4.18 -14.88
N SER A 249 0.79 -3.96 -14.94
CA SER A 249 0.08 -3.71 -16.20
C SER A 249 -0.26 -2.23 -16.27
N VAL A 250 0.23 -1.54 -17.30
CA VAL A 250 0.00 -0.11 -17.58
C VAL A 250 -0.67 -0.04 -18.95
N ASP A 251 -1.92 0.46 -18.99
CA ASP A 251 -2.73 0.50 -20.22
C ASP A 251 -2.78 -0.87 -20.95
N GLY A 252 -2.91 -1.96 -20.18
CA GLY A 252 -2.99 -3.33 -20.69
C GLY A 252 -1.65 -3.92 -21.14
N LYS A 253 -0.54 -3.19 -20.96
CA LYS A 253 0.80 -3.65 -21.33
C LYS A 253 1.63 -4.00 -20.08
N PRO A 254 2.29 -5.17 -20.05
CA PRO A 254 3.23 -5.50 -18.99
C PRO A 254 4.40 -4.51 -18.99
N GLN A 255 4.74 -4.01 -17.81
CA GLN A 255 5.86 -3.09 -17.61
C GLN A 255 6.59 -3.43 -16.32
N LEU A 256 7.91 -3.65 -16.44
CA LEU A 256 8.79 -3.80 -15.28
C LEU A 256 8.98 -2.45 -14.59
N SER A 257 8.94 -2.48 -13.27
CA SER A 257 9.16 -1.30 -12.44
C SER A 257 9.74 -1.71 -11.09
N VAL A 258 10.29 -0.75 -10.35
CA VAL A 258 10.76 -0.99 -8.98
C VAL A 258 9.60 -0.94 -7.98
N PRO A 259 9.72 -1.58 -6.80
CA PRO A 259 8.75 -1.44 -5.73
C PRO A 259 8.56 0.02 -5.33
N LYS A 260 7.30 0.41 -5.08
CA LYS A 260 6.92 1.81 -4.78
C LYS A 260 7.49 2.34 -3.46
N SER A 261 7.95 1.47 -2.56
CA SER A 261 8.52 1.84 -1.27
C SER A 261 9.82 1.07 -0.99
N PRO A 262 10.73 1.64 -0.18
CA PRO A 262 11.93 0.93 0.27
C PRO A 262 11.60 -0.41 0.95
N ARG A 263 10.53 -0.47 1.74
CA ARG A 263 10.04 -1.71 2.39
C ARG A 263 9.55 -2.78 1.42
N GLY A 264 9.21 -2.39 0.19
CA GLY A 264 8.92 -3.35 -0.88
C GLY A 264 10.16 -4.13 -1.31
N ARG A 265 11.36 -3.56 -1.13
CA ARG A 265 12.64 -4.24 -1.28
C ARG A 265 12.95 -4.98 0.01
N ARG A 266 12.72 -6.29 -0.02
CA ARG A 266 12.90 -7.17 1.13
C ARG A 266 13.48 -8.49 0.69
N THR A 267 14.05 -9.21 1.64
CA THR A 267 14.48 -10.59 1.45
C THR A 267 13.47 -11.51 2.10
N ILE A 268 13.16 -12.61 1.42
CA ILE A 268 12.25 -13.65 1.88
C ILE A 268 13.07 -14.94 1.96
N ASP A 269 13.18 -15.53 3.15
CA ASP A 269 13.75 -16.87 3.30
C ASP A 269 12.77 -17.91 2.73
N LEU A 270 13.29 -18.83 1.93
CA LEU A 270 12.55 -19.90 1.26
C LEU A 270 12.90 -21.25 1.90
N ASP A 271 11.91 -22.10 2.06
CA ASP A 271 12.11 -23.46 2.52
C ASP A 271 12.74 -24.34 1.42
N ARG A 272 13.27 -25.49 1.84
CA ARG A 272 13.98 -26.40 0.93
C ARG A 272 13.10 -26.93 -0.20
N ARG A 273 11.81 -27.22 0.05
CA ARG A 273 10.91 -27.76 -0.97
C ARG A 273 10.65 -26.73 -2.05
N THR A 274 10.42 -25.46 -1.67
CA THR A 274 10.28 -24.36 -2.64
C THR A 274 11.54 -24.20 -3.48
N LEU A 275 12.73 -24.25 -2.86
CA LEU A 275 14.00 -24.12 -3.60
C LEU A 275 14.23 -25.25 -4.59
N ASP A 276 13.93 -26.50 -4.20
CA ASP A 276 14.12 -27.66 -5.09
C ASP A 276 13.11 -27.63 -6.24
N ALA A 277 11.85 -27.22 -6.01
CA ALA A 277 10.88 -26.99 -7.08
C ALA A 277 11.34 -25.89 -8.07
N LEU A 278 11.95 -24.82 -7.56
CA LEU A 278 12.50 -23.76 -8.40
C LEU A 278 13.71 -24.22 -9.23
N LYS A 279 14.53 -25.16 -8.73
CA LYS A 279 15.62 -25.75 -9.53
C LYS A 279 15.09 -26.55 -10.71
N LEU A 280 14.10 -27.42 -10.47
CA LEU A 280 13.45 -28.20 -11.52
C LEU A 280 12.79 -27.29 -12.56
N HIS A 281 12.13 -26.22 -12.12
CA HIS A 281 11.54 -25.23 -13.03
C HIS A 281 12.61 -24.51 -13.88
N ARG A 282 13.79 -24.25 -13.30
CA ARG A 282 14.91 -23.66 -14.04
C ARG A 282 15.44 -24.60 -15.10
N GLU A 283 15.56 -25.90 -14.80
CA GLU A 283 15.96 -26.93 -15.76
C GLU A 283 14.96 -27.02 -16.92
N GLN A 284 13.66 -27.07 -16.61
CA GLN A 284 12.60 -27.05 -17.62
C GLN A 284 12.68 -25.82 -18.53
N GLN A 285 12.90 -24.61 -17.97
CA GLN A 285 13.08 -23.41 -18.79
C GLN A 285 14.34 -23.43 -19.66
N LEU A 286 15.42 -24.11 -19.24
CA LEU A 286 16.62 -24.27 -20.06
C LEU A 286 16.37 -25.20 -21.24
N GLU A 287 15.57 -26.26 -21.04
CA GLU A 287 15.11 -27.14 -22.12
C GLU A 287 14.21 -26.39 -23.11
N GLU A 288 13.25 -25.61 -22.61
CA GLU A 288 12.40 -24.74 -23.43
C GLU A 288 13.24 -23.73 -24.22
N ARG A 289 14.22 -23.09 -23.57
CA ARG A 289 15.17 -22.19 -24.24
C ARG A 289 15.90 -22.87 -25.38
N ALA A 290 16.38 -24.10 -25.16
CA ALA A 290 17.05 -24.87 -26.20
C ALA A 290 16.10 -25.22 -27.35
N ALA A 291 14.86 -25.59 -27.05
CA ALA A 291 13.84 -25.92 -28.04
C ALA A 291 13.41 -24.71 -28.89
N TRP A 292 13.27 -23.53 -28.27
CA TRP A 292 12.89 -22.30 -28.95
C TRP A 292 14.05 -21.63 -29.70
N GLY A 293 15.30 -21.91 -29.34
CA GLY A 293 16.49 -21.40 -30.00
C GLY A 293 16.48 -19.87 -30.14
N GLY A 294 16.53 -19.37 -31.38
CA GLY A 294 16.51 -17.93 -31.67
C GLY A 294 15.19 -17.20 -31.33
N GLY A 295 14.10 -17.94 -31.07
CA GLY A 295 12.82 -17.38 -30.64
C GLY A 295 12.71 -17.13 -29.14
N TRP A 296 13.71 -17.52 -28.35
CA TRP A 296 13.71 -17.36 -26.89
C TRP A 296 13.93 -15.90 -26.46
N HIS A 297 13.12 -15.43 -25.52
CA HIS A 297 13.25 -14.11 -24.92
C HIS A 297 13.96 -14.20 -23.56
N ASP A 298 15.25 -13.84 -23.52
CA ASP A 298 16.03 -13.89 -22.28
C ASP A 298 15.77 -12.67 -21.39
N LEU A 299 14.72 -12.74 -20.57
CA LEU A 299 14.32 -11.71 -19.62
C LEU A 299 14.82 -11.99 -18.19
N ASP A 300 15.53 -13.11 -17.98
CA ASP A 300 15.98 -13.60 -16.67
C ASP A 300 14.81 -13.79 -15.66
N LEU A 301 13.58 -14.00 -16.14
CA LEU A 301 12.38 -14.12 -15.30
C LEU A 301 12.09 -15.57 -14.92
N VAL A 302 11.62 -15.77 -13.68
CA VAL A 302 11.12 -17.07 -13.20
C VAL A 302 9.75 -17.38 -13.80
N VAL A 303 8.90 -16.35 -13.96
CA VAL A 303 7.53 -16.51 -14.46
C VAL A 303 7.46 -16.07 -15.93
N THR A 304 7.55 -17.04 -16.84
CA THR A 304 7.53 -16.83 -18.29
C THR A 304 6.55 -17.76 -18.98
N ARG A 305 6.18 -17.41 -20.22
CA ARG A 305 5.63 -18.35 -21.22
C ARG A 305 6.76 -19.27 -21.70
N GLU A 306 6.39 -20.28 -22.48
CA GLU A 306 7.31 -21.28 -23.06
C GLU A 306 8.40 -20.65 -23.94
N ASP A 307 8.15 -19.48 -24.53
CA ASP A 307 9.09 -18.71 -25.36
C ASP A 307 10.01 -17.76 -24.56
N GLY A 308 10.01 -17.87 -23.23
CA GLY A 308 10.77 -17.00 -22.32
C GLY A 308 10.14 -15.62 -22.11
N HIS A 309 9.06 -15.28 -22.81
CA HIS A 309 8.42 -13.98 -22.68
C HIS A 309 7.60 -13.88 -21.38
N TRP A 310 7.35 -12.67 -20.88
CA TRP A 310 6.57 -12.50 -19.65
C TRP A 310 5.13 -13.02 -19.79
N ILE A 311 4.55 -13.50 -18.69
CA ILE A 311 3.11 -13.74 -18.61
C ILE A 311 2.43 -12.43 -18.19
N HIS A 312 1.37 -12.02 -18.91
CA HIS A 312 0.59 -10.85 -18.52
C HIS A 312 0.08 -11.03 -17.06
N PRO A 313 0.23 -10.04 -16.16
CA PRO A 313 -0.15 -10.22 -14.75
C PRO A 313 -1.59 -10.70 -14.53
N ASP A 314 -2.53 -10.25 -15.35
CA ASP A 314 -3.93 -10.69 -15.24
C ASP A 314 -4.12 -12.16 -15.63
N TRP A 315 -3.29 -12.70 -16.54
CA TRP A 315 -3.32 -14.13 -16.86
C TRP A 315 -2.86 -14.99 -15.69
N ILE A 316 -1.85 -14.55 -14.92
CA ILE A 316 -1.46 -15.24 -13.68
C ILE A 316 -2.66 -15.34 -12.72
N THR A 317 -3.49 -14.29 -12.65
CA THR A 317 -4.71 -14.32 -11.81
C THR A 317 -5.75 -15.29 -12.36
N GLU A 318 -5.92 -15.30 -13.68
CA GLU A 318 -6.89 -16.18 -14.32
C GLU A 318 -6.50 -17.66 -14.22
N LEU A 319 -5.22 -17.99 -14.43
CA LEU A 319 -4.68 -19.33 -14.25
C LEU A 319 -4.90 -19.82 -12.81
N PHE A 320 -4.57 -19.01 -11.81
CA PHE A 320 -4.85 -19.33 -10.41
C PHE A 320 -6.34 -19.62 -10.16
N ARG A 321 -7.21 -18.75 -10.68
CA ARG A 321 -8.67 -18.89 -10.53
C ARG A 321 -9.19 -20.16 -11.18
N ARG A 322 -8.64 -20.55 -12.33
CA ARG A 322 -8.98 -21.78 -13.04
C ARG A 322 -8.55 -22.99 -12.22
N HIS A 323 -7.28 -23.09 -11.82
CA HIS A 323 -6.79 -24.19 -11.00
C HIS A 323 -7.53 -24.34 -9.67
N GLY A 324 -7.84 -23.24 -8.98
CA GLY A 324 -8.64 -23.30 -7.75
C GLY A 324 -10.05 -23.85 -7.98
N ARG A 325 -10.68 -23.52 -9.12
CA ARG A 325 -11.99 -24.07 -9.49
C ARG A 325 -11.90 -25.55 -9.85
N ASP A 326 -10.91 -25.92 -10.65
CA ASP A 326 -10.71 -27.30 -11.13
C ASP A 326 -10.33 -28.24 -9.98
N ALA A 327 -9.66 -27.73 -8.95
CA ALA A 327 -9.41 -28.42 -7.68
C ALA A 327 -10.63 -28.48 -6.74
N GLY A 328 -11.78 -27.89 -7.10
CA GLY A 328 -12.99 -27.85 -6.27
C GLY A 328 -12.88 -26.98 -5.01
N LEU A 329 -11.94 -26.03 -4.97
CA LEU A 329 -11.65 -25.25 -3.78
C LEU A 329 -12.56 -24.01 -3.64
N PRO A 330 -12.76 -23.51 -2.40
CA PRO A 330 -13.49 -22.28 -2.18
C PRO A 330 -12.86 -21.11 -2.95
N HIS A 331 -13.71 -20.27 -3.56
CA HIS A 331 -13.22 -19.14 -4.33
C HIS A 331 -12.50 -18.10 -3.44
N ILE A 332 -11.21 -17.92 -3.72
CA ILE A 332 -10.39 -16.81 -3.22
C ILE A 332 -9.71 -16.10 -4.41
N ARG A 333 -9.29 -14.84 -4.25
CA ARG A 333 -8.47 -14.15 -5.25
C ARG A 333 -7.02 -14.58 -5.09
N LEU A 334 -6.21 -14.47 -6.15
CA LEU A 334 -4.75 -14.68 -6.02
C LEU A 334 -4.11 -13.79 -4.95
N HIS A 335 -4.62 -12.57 -4.75
CA HIS A 335 -4.14 -11.71 -3.66
C HIS A 335 -4.47 -12.26 -2.27
N ASP A 336 -5.54 -13.05 -2.14
CA ASP A 336 -5.93 -13.64 -0.87
C ASP A 336 -5.05 -14.84 -0.50
N LEU A 337 -4.30 -15.44 -1.44
CA LEU A 337 -3.27 -16.43 -1.13
C LEU A 337 -2.19 -15.87 -0.19
N ARG A 338 -1.89 -14.58 -0.30
CA ARG A 338 -1.03 -13.87 0.65
C ARG A 338 -1.66 -13.74 2.03
N HIS A 339 -2.98 -13.59 2.11
CA HIS A 339 -3.70 -13.61 3.38
C HIS A 339 -3.66 -15.03 3.97
N THR A 340 -3.84 -16.08 3.16
CA THR A 340 -3.62 -17.47 3.59
C THR A 340 -2.21 -17.67 4.16
N HIS A 341 -1.16 -17.26 3.44
CA HIS A 341 0.22 -17.35 3.92
C HIS A 341 0.41 -16.66 5.28
N ALA A 342 -0.14 -15.45 5.44
CA ALA A 342 -0.04 -14.70 6.68
C ALA A 342 -0.77 -15.40 7.83
N THR A 343 -2.01 -15.83 7.60
CA THR A 343 -2.83 -16.53 8.59
C THR A 343 -2.14 -17.81 9.05
N LEU A 344 -1.69 -18.66 8.13
CA LEU A 344 -1.01 -19.92 8.48
C LEU A 344 0.28 -19.70 9.27
N LEU A 345 1.07 -18.67 8.95
CA LEU A 345 2.25 -18.33 9.75
C LEU A 345 1.89 -17.89 11.17
N LEU A 346 0.84 -17.07 11.31
CA LEU A 346 0.40 -16.58 12.62
C LEU A 346 -0.21 -17.70 13.47
N GLU A 347 -0.99 -18.60 12.86
CA GLU A 347 -1.51 -19.81 13.50
C GLU A 347 -0.38 -20.75 13.94
N ALA A 348 0.74 -20.79 13.21
CA ALA A 348 1.95 -21.51 13.60
C ALA A 348 2.80 -20.77 14.66
N GLY A 349 2.30 -19.69 15.26
CA GLY A 349 2.98 -18.93 16.32
C GLY A 349 4.09 -18.00 15.82
N ALA A 350 4.19 -17.73 14.52
CA ALA A 350 5.22 -16.84 14.00
C ALA A 350 5.04 -15.40 14.53
N ASN A 351 6.15 -14.75 14.87
CA ASN A 351 6.13 -13.38 15.38
C ASN A 351 5.46 -12.42 14.36
N PRO A 352 4.43 -11.64 14.74
CA PRO A 352 3.75 -10.71 13.84
C PRO A 352 4.68 -9.68 13.17
N LYS A 353 5.78 -9.30 13.82
CA LYS A 353 6.81 -8.44 13.21
C LYS A 353 7.50 -9.13 12.03
N VAL A 354 7.89 -10.40 12.19
CA VAL A 354 8.51 -11.20 11.13
C VAL A 354 7.54 -11.40 9.97
N VAL A 355 6.28 -11.72 10.26
CA VAL A 355 5.22 -11.83 9.23
C VAL A 355 5.03 -10.51 8.50
N SER A 356 4.96 -9.39 9.23
CA SER A 356 4.84 -8.04 8.67
C SER A 356 6.01 -7.67 7.75
N GLU A 357 7.24 -7.95 8.16
CA GLU A 357 8.46 -7.71 7.39
C GLU A 357 8.53 -8.61 6.14
N ARG A 358 8.29 -9.91 6.30
CA ARG A 358 8.22 -10.90 5.20
C ARG A 358 7.20 -10.51 4.14
N LEU A 359 6.07 -9.93 4.55
CA LEU A 359 5.03 -9.47 3.66
C LEU A 359 5.34 -8.06 3.10
N GLY A 360 6.19 -7.26 3.74
CA GLY A 360 6.42 -5.87 3.37
C GLY A 360 5.19 -5.01 3.64
N HIS A 361 4.60 -5.14 4.82
CA HIS A 361 3.58 -4.22 5.33
C HIS A 361 4.22 -2.91 5.79
N HIS A 362 3.43 -1.83 5.81
CA HIS A 362 3.92 -0.51 6.16
C HIS A 362 4.11 -0.32 7.68
N SER A 363 3.40 -1.11 8.49
CA SER A 363 3.47 -1.15 9.94
C SER A 363 3.09 -2.55 10.44
N VAL A 364 3.60 -2.92 11.63
CA VAL A 364 3.17 -4.15 12.32
C VAL A 364 1.72 -4.02 12.78
N ALA A 365 1.29 -2.82 13.19
CA ALA A 365 -0.10 -2.51 13.53
C ALA A 365 -1.06 -2.93 12.43
N PHE A 366 -0.75 -2.64 11.15
CA PHE A 366 -1.58 -3.10 10.03
C PHE A 366 -1.73 -4.62 9.96
N THR A 367 -0.65 -5.37 10.27
CA THR A 367 -0.69 -6.83 10.32
C THR A 367 -1.61 -7.29 11.44
N LEU A 368 -1.44 -6.75 12.64
CA LEU A 368 -2.29 -7.07 13.79
C LEU A 368 -3.77 -6.70 13.53
N ASP A 369 -4.05 -5.51 13.02
CA ASP A 369 -5.41 -5.06 12.68
C ASP A 369 -6.08 -5.95 11.62
N THR A 370 -5.29 -6.52 10.70
CA THR A 370 -5.80 -7.39 9.64
C THR A 370 -6.05 -8.81 10.12
N TYR A 371 -5.21 -9.33 11.03
CA TYR A 371 -5.18 -10.74 11.43
C TYR A 371 -5.47 -10.97 12.92
N ALA A 372 -6.00 -9.98 13.66
CA ALA A 372 -6.26 -10.10 15.09
C ALA A 372 -7.11 -11.33 15.47
N HIS A 373 -8.00 -11.76 14.57
CA HIS A 373 -8.91 -12.90 14.78
C HIS A 373 -8.22 -14.27 14.83
N VAL A 374 -7.00 -14.40 14.29
CA VAL A 374 -6.21 -15.66 14.28
C VAL A 374 -5.14 -15.69 15.36
N LEU A 375 -5.13 -14.69 16.26
CA LEU A 375 -4.22 -14.61 17.41
C LEU A 375 -4.87 -14.91 18.79
N PRO A 376 -5.99 -15.65 18.92
CA PRO A 376 -6.55 -15.92 20.24
C PRO A 376 -5.58 -16.80 21.04
N GLY A 377 -5.47 -16.57 22.36
CA GLY A 377 -4.66 -17.41 23.25
C GLY A 377 -3.19 -17.00 23.42
N MET A 378 -2.67 -16.04 22.63
CA MET A 378 -1.26 -15.60 22.75
C MET A 378 -0.83 -15.16 24.16
N GLN A 379 -1.76 -14.63 24.96
CA GLN A 379 -1.47 -14.21 26.34
C GLN A 379 -1.17 -15.42 27.25
N ALA A 380 -1.93 -16.50 27.12
CA ALA A 380 -1.74 -17.70 27.91
C ALA A 380 -0.46 -18.43 27.51
N GLU A 381 -0.17 -18.54 26.21
CA GLU A 381 1.07 -19.12 25.69
C GLU A 381 2.31 -18.30 26.08
N ALA A 382 2.21 -16.95 26.06
CA ALA A 382 3.29 -16.08 26.50
C ALA A 382 3.56 -16.22 28.00
N ALA A 383 2.51 -16.31 28.83
CA ALA A 383 2.64 -16.55 30.26
C ALA A 383 3.27 -17.92 30.55
N GLN A 384 2.84 -18.96 29.82
CA GLN A 384 3.41 -20.31 29.96
C GLN A 384 4.87 -20.34 29.50
N SER A 385 5.21 -19.74 28.36
CA SER A 385 6.58 -19.66 27.85
C SER A 385 7.50 -18.92 28.83
N PHE A 386 7.02 -17.83 29.44
CA PHE A 386 7.77 -17.14 30.51
C PHE A 386 7.96 -18.03 31.73
N SER A 387 6.91 -18.73 32.16
CA SER A 387 7.00 -19.68 33.28
C SER A 387 8.02 -20.77 33.02
N ASP A 388 7.99 -21.38 31.84
CA ASP A 388 8.93 -22.44 31.44
C ASP A 388 10.38 -21.92 31.40
N LEU A 389 10.59 -20.69 30.90
CA LEU A 389 11.91 -20.07 30.81
C LEU A 389 12.47 -19.61 32.16
N VAL A 390 11.63 -19.10 33.06
CA VAL A 390 12.08 -18.48 34.32
C VAL A 390 12.04 -19.46 35.48
N PHE A 391 11.00 -20.31 35.53
CA PHE A 391 10.77 -21.25 36.62
C PHE A 391 11.08 -22.71 36.25
N GLY A 392 11.32 -23.01 34.97
CA GLY A 392 11.80 -24.32 34.51
C GLY A 392 13.31 -24.50 34.58
N ILE A 393 14.07 -23.44 34.93
CA ILE A 393 15.50 -23.55 35.21
C ILE A 393 15.67 -24.16 36.60
N VAL A 394 16.06 -25.44 36.65
CA VAL A 394 16.57 -26.06 37.87
C VAL A 394 17.92 -25.42 38.16
N VAL A 395 17.97 -24.47 39.08
CA VAL A 395 19.22 -24.00 39.66
C VAL A 395 19.66 -25.08 40.64
N GLU A 396 20.64 -25.92 40.27
CA GLU A 396 21.28 -26.77 41.27
C GLU A 396 21.90 -25.88 42.36
N PRO A 397 21.61 -26.15 43.65
CA PRO A 397 22.18 -25.35 44.71
C PRO A 397 23.71 -25.47 44.65
N VAL A 398 24.37 -24.32 44.59
CA VAL A 398 25.82 -24.24 44.82
C VAL A 398 26.07 -24.85 46.19
N ARG A 399 26.71 -26.01 46.24
CA ARG A 399 27.16 -26.64 47.48
C ARG A 399 28.13 -25.68 48.15
N THR A 400 27.68 -24.99 49.19
CA THR A 400 28.58 -24.37 50.16
C THR A 400 29.11 -25.48 51.05
N ASP A 401 30.44 -25.60 51.12
CA ASP A 401 31.18 -26.53 51.98
C ASP A 401 30.95 -26.20 53.46
N GLU A 402 29.80 -26.56 54.01
CA GLU A 402 29.51 -26.48 55.46
C GLU A 402 28.89 -27.77 56.02
N GLN A 403 29.25 -28.93 55.46
CA GLN A 403 28.91 -30.23 56.05
C GLN A 403 30.15 -31.09 56.28
N ASN A 404 31.10 -30.57 57.06
CA ASN A 404 32.11 -31.39 57.70
C ASN A 404 32.37 -30.93 59.15
N ALA A 405 31.30 -30.76 59.94
CA ALA A 405 31.42 -30.41 61.36
C ALA A 405 30.20 -30.85 62.18
N SER A 406 29.82 -32.14 62.13
CA SER A 406 28.94 -32.72 63.17
C SER A 406 28.91 -34.26 63.11
N ALA A 407 30.02 -34.90 63.51
CA ALA A 407 30.02 -36.31 63.91
C ALA A 407 31.18 -36.62 64.87
N LYS A 408 31.23 -35.95 66.02
CA LYS A 408 32.06 -36.36 67.18
C LYS A 408 31.42 -35.96 68.52
N THR A 409 30.54 -36.82 69.02
CA THR A 409 30.07 -36.98 70.42
C THR A 409 29.07 -38.16 70.36
N GLU A 410 29.13 -39.28 71.07
CA GLU A 410 29.82 -39.75 72.29
C GLU A 410 29.91 -41.30 72.23
N ALA A 411 30.94 -41.92 72.81
CA ALA A 411 30.84 -43.20 73.55
C ALA A 411 32.20 -43.64 74.16
N GLY A 412 32.35 -43.40 75.46
CA GLY A 412 32.73 -44.41 76.47
C GLY A 412 34.04 -45.24 76.37
N THR A 413 34.86 -45.07 77.42
CA THR A 413 35.48 -46.14 78.24
C THR A 413 36.93 -46.55 77.96
N VAL A 414 37.79 -46.18 78.92
CA VAL A 414 39.17 -46.63 79.28
C VAL A 414 39.14 -48.13 79.70
N PRO A 415 40.22 -48.98 79.70
CA PRO A 415 41.66 -48.66 79.85
C PRO A 415 42.74 -49.46 79.07
N LYS A 416 43.97 -48.94 79.23
CA LYS A 416 45.25 -49.60 79.61
C LYS A 416 46.29 -49.99 78.54
N THR A 417 47.48 -49.38 78.74
CA THR A 417 48.87 -49.92 78.57
C THR A 417 49.30 -50.28 77.15
N ARG A 418 50.55 -50.09 76.69
CA ARG A 418 51.86 -49.81 77.29
C ARG A 418 52.81 -49.52 76.11
N THR A 419 53.80 -48.63 76.30
CA THR A 419 55.18 -48.66 75.70
C THR A 419 55.29 -48.62 74.17
N ALA A 420 56.32 -48.11 73.51
CA ALA A 420 57.56 -47.39 73.77
C ALA A 420 58.11 -47.18 72.34
N THR A 421 58.48 -45.96 71.94
CA THR A 421 59.90 -45.59 71.77
C THR A 421 60.36 -45.53 70.30
N THR A 422 60.58 -44.27 69.88
CA THR A 422 61.65 -43.73 69.00
C THR A 422 61.77 -44.24 67.57
N ALA A 423 61.62 -43.34 66.59
CA ALA A 423 62.70 -42.53 65.96
C ALA A 423 63.47 -43.37 64.91
N ARG A 424 63.87 -42.89 63.74
CA ARG A 424 64.10 -41.55 63.20
C ARG A 424 64.52 -41.80 61.73
N ARG A 425 64.32 -40.79 60.86
CA ARG A 425 65.15 -40.47 59.67
C ARG A 425 65.15 -41.51 58.55
N ASP A 426 65.43 -41.18 57.30
CA ASP A 426 65.50 -39.95 56.52
C ASP A 426 65.52 -40.45 55.06
N GLU A 427 65.15 -39.55 54.17
CA GLU A 427 65.68 -39.43 52.80
C GLU A 427 65.39 -40.46 51.71
N SER A 428 65.28 -39.84 50.53
CA SER A 428 65.61 -40.29 49.18
C SER A 428 64.49 -40.94 48.34
N ASP A 429 63.94 -40.09 47.46
CA ASP A 429 63.63 -40.36 46.04
C ASP A 429 64.55 -41.41 45.37
N PRO A 430 64.25 -41.95 44.16
CA PRO A 430 63.09 -41.70 43.28
C PRO A 430 62.47 -42.98 42.66
N LEU A 431 61.27 -42.84 42.08
CA LEU A 431 60.96 -43.00 40.64
C LEU A 431 59.44 -42.94 40.40
#